data_AF-A0A951VJJ7-F1
#
_entry.id   AF-A0A951VJJ7-F1
#
_cell.length_a   1.000
_cell.length_b   1.000
_cell.length_c   1.000
_cell.angle_alpha   90.00
_cell.angle_beta   90.00
_cell.angle_gamma   90.00
#
_symmetry.space_group_name_H-M   'P 1'
#
loop_
_entity.id
_entity.type
_entity.pdbx_description
1 polymer ?
#
loop_
_entity_poly.entity_id
_entity_poly.type
_entity_poly.pdbx_seq_one_letter_code
_entity_poly.pdbx_strand_id
1 'polypeptide(L)' 'SKGKFPANEFARKYFNGGGHFNAAGGESTDKIETVERKFKDALADYKHLLNN' A
#
# COMPACT_ATOMS: atom_id res chain seq x y z
N SER A 1 -8.39 -5.37 10.68
CA SER A 1 -7.01 -5.65 11.13
C SER A 1 -6.72 -7.16 11.16
N LYS A 2 -6.95 -7.88 10.06
CA LYS A 2 -6.62 -9.32 9.95
C LYS A 2 -5.47 -9.47 8.94
N GLY A 3 -4.56 -10.40 9.17
CA GLY A 3 -3.41 -10.67 8.30
C GLY A 3 -2.08 -10.10 8.80
N LYS A 4 -0.99 -10.43 8.08
CA LYS A 4 0.39 -9.99 8.37
C LYS A 4 0.94 -8.97 7.35
N PHE A 5 0.05 -8.37 6.56
CA PHE A 5 0.45 -7.37 5.58
C PHE A 5 0.76 -6.02 6.27
N PRO A 6 1.97 -5.46 6.13
CA PRO A 6 2.36 -4.22 6.78
C PRO A 6 1.81 -2.99 6.02
N ALA A 7 0.52 -2.69 6.22
CA ALA A 7 -0.18 -1.61 5.54
C ALA A 7 0.47 -0.23 5.76
N ASN A 8 1.03 0.01 6.94
CA ASN A 8 1.74 1.26 7.26
C ASN A 8 3.04 1.44 6.49
N GLU A 9 3.81 0.38 6.28
CA GLU A 9 5.03 0.44 5.48
C GLU A 9 4.71 0.63 4.01
N PHE A 10 3.69 -0.06 3.50
CA PHE A 10 3.19 0.14 2.15
C PHE A 10 2.76 1.61 1.92
N ALA A 11 1.94 2.17 2.81
CA ALA A 11 1.48 3.55 2.70
C ALA A 11 2.65 4.55 2.75
N ARG A 12 3.62 4.36 3.65
CA ARG A 12 4.84 5.19 3.73
C ARG A 12 5.68 5.12 2.46
N LYS A 13 5.88 3.91 1.91
CA LYS A 13 6.79 3.69 0.79
C LYS A 13 6.28 4.24 -0.54
N TYR A 14 4.97 4.17 -0.79
CA TYR A 14 4.42 4.50 -2.13
C TYR A 14 3.49 5.72 -2.17
N PHE A 15 2.94 6.16 -1.02
CA PHE A 15 1.86 7.16 -0.99
C PHE A 15 2.08 8.27 0.04
N ASN A 16 3.34 8.53 0.44
CA ASN A 16 3.70 9.54 1.46
C ASN A 16 2.83 9.45 2.73
N GLY A 17 2.42 8.23 3.07
CA GLY A 17 1.39 7.98 4.06
C GLY A 17 1.93 7.48 5.39
N GLY A 18 1.05 6.87 6.17
CA GLY A 18 1.38 6.28 7.47
C GLY A 18 0.16 5.74 8.19
N GLY A 19 0.36 5.37 9.46
CA GLY A 19 -0.67 4.78 10.30
C GLY A 19 -0.18 3.53 11.03
N HIS A 20 -1.12 2.66 11.38
CA HIS A 20 -0.88 1.42 12.10
C HIS A 20 -0.62 0.25 11.16
N PHE A 21 0.01 -0.81 11.68
CA PHE A 21 0.42 -1.99 10.93
C PHE A 21 -0.67 -2.57 10.00
N ASN A 22 -1.93 -2.61 10.46
CA ASN A 22 -3.06 -3.14 9.67
C ASN A 22 -4.04 -2.06 9.17
N ALA A 23 -3.76 -0.78 9.40
CA ALA A 23 -4.65 0.32 9.05
C ALA A 23 -3.81 1.58 8.80
N ALA A 24 -3.66 1.93 7.52
CA ALA A 24 -2.85 3.05 7.09
C ALA A 24 -3.50 3.76 5.90
N GLY A 25 -3.08 4.99 5.67
CA GLY A 25 -3.53 5.81 4.56
C GLY A 25 -2.40 6.70 4.05
N GLY A 26 -2.59 7.28 2.87
CA GLY A 26 -1.66 8.18 2.21
C GLY A 26 -2.38 9.01 1.16
N GLU A 27 -1.65 9.91 0.52
CA GLU A 27 -2.19 10.82 -0.48
C GLU A 27 -1.36 10.83 -1.76
N SER A 28 -2.00 11.19 -2.86
CA SER A 28 -1.35 11.40 -4.14
C SER A 28 -2.07 12.51 -4.89
N THR A 29 -1.31 13.42 -5.50
CA THR A 29 -1.81 14.46 -6.40
C THR A 29 -1.90 13.98 -7.85
N ASP A 30 -1.57 12.71 -8.12
CA ASP A 30 -1.67 12.13 -9.45
C ASP A 30 -3.14 11.85 -9.83
N LYS A 31 -3.39 11.65 -11.12
CA LYS A 31 -4.69 11.16 -11.60
C LYS A 31 -4.97 9.76 -11.06
N ILE A 32 -6.25 9.47 -10.78
CA ILE A 32 -6.69 8.20 -10.21
C ILE A 32 -6.18 6.97 -10.98
N GLU A 33 -6.16 7.01 -12.31
CA GLU A 33 -5.66 5.92 -13.16
C GLU A 33 -4.16 5.63 -12.94
N THR A 34 -3.39 6.68 -12.68
CA THR A 34 -1.96 6.55 -12.37
C THR A 34 -1.75 5.99 -10.96
N VAL A 35 -2.57 6.43 -10.00
CA VAL A 35 -2.56 5.91 -8.63
C VAL A 35 -2.93 4.42 -8.62
N GLU A 36 -3.95 4.02 -9.36
CA GLU A 36 -4.39 2.63 -9.48
C GLU A 36 -3.29 1.73 -10.05
N ARG A 37 -2.62 2.16 -11.13
CA ARG A 37 -1.49 1.42 -11.71
C ARG A 37 -0.34 1.31 -10.72
N LYS A 38 0.09 2.43 -10.13
CA LYS A 38 1.15 2.45 -9.10
C LYS A 38 0.83 1.52 -7.93
N PHE A 39 -0.42 1.50 -7.48
CA PHE A 39 -0.88 0.61 -6.42
C PHE A 39 -0.73 -0.87 -6.81
N LYS A 40 -1.20 -1.25 -8.00
CA LYS A 40 -1.08 -2.63 -8.50
C LYS A 40 0.38 -3.06 -8.66
N ASP A 41 1.22 -2.19 -9.20
CA ASP A 41 2.66 -2.44 -9.36
C ASP A 41 3.35 -2.60 -8.00
N ALA A 42 3.02 -1.75 -7.03
CA ALA A 42 3.55 -1.81 -5.67
C ALA A 42 3.17 -3.10 -4.94
N LEU A 43 2.02 -3.72 -5.24
CA LEU A 43 1.63 -5.00 -4.64
C LEU A 43 2.54 -6.16 -5.07
N ALA A 44 3.24 -6.05 -6.20
CA ALA A 44 4.17 -7.08 -6.67
C ALA A 44 5.30 -7.32 -5.65
N ASP A 45 5.80 -6.26 -5.02
CA ASP A 45 6.85 -6.31 -3.98
C ASP A 45 6.40 -7.14 -2.76
N TYR A 46 5.08 -7.18 -2.50
CA TYR A 46 4.48 -7.84 -1.34
C TYR A 46 3.76 -9.14 -1.71
N LYS A 47 3.90 -9.63 -2.95
CA LYS A 47 3.21 -10.85 -3.42
C LYS A 47 3.40 -12.04 -2.49
N HIS A 48 4.57 -12.18 -1.88
CA HIS A 48 4.89 -13.24 -0.91
C HIS A 48 4.13 -13.12 0.43
N LEU A 49 3.59 -11.95 0.76
CA LEU A 49 2.79 -11.66 1.96
C LEU A 49 1.28 -11.67 1.71
N LEU A 50 0.87 -11.75 0.44
CA LEU A 50 -0.52 -11.67 0.01
C LEU A 50 -1.15 -13.05 -0.26
N ASN A 51 -0.33 -14.09 -0.37
CA ASN A 51 -0.80 -15.47 -0.45
C ASN A 51 -0.96 -16.03 0.96
N ASN A 52 -2.17 -16.48 1.27
CA ASN A 52 -2.57 -16.98 2.59
C ASN A 52 -3.13 -18.40 2.44
#